data_AF-A0A539E4W9-F1
#
_entry.id   AF-A0A539E4W9-F1
#
_cell.length_a   1.000
_cell.length_b   1.000
_cell.length_c   1.000
_cell.angle_alpha   90.00
_cell.angle_beta   90.00
_cell.angle_gamma   90.00
#
_symmetry.space_group_name_H-M   'P 1'
#
loop_
_entity.id
_entity.type
_entity.pdbx_description
1 polymer ?
#
loop_
_entity_poly.entity_id
_entity_poly.type
_entity_poly.pdbx_seq_one_letter_code
_entity_poly.pdbx_strand_id
1 'polypeptide(L)'
;NSEFTPHTIDTDPLGRHHVRFSQRYRNIPIWPSEVNVHLDPQGNVDLFSGNYIPTPRALITTPVVDERRAIERAQQAVVPATTLHVTESSVALFAPDDHPPRLAWKIVFEPTLTSSWLVFIDALNGAVLKTINQVNFESSVGSGYDLVEHNRPLNTWYDGTNYWLIDTSKPMYDATSTPPLLPQIRGAIIVSDANNLPASNQPNTLPLTSIVNSTLPTLWNNGDAVSAAYNISQTYDYFYQQHQITTLGAPNSSLQAVVRYGQGYPNAFWQEDLNMVVFGDGEPFAASLDIVAHELSHAVISTTARLIYENQSGALNEAFADIFAEAVEARTTGRSPDWRIGTGLSRPIRNLQAPASTLISGTSRTYPAHMSSYIASDDPLLNSFPARDHGGVHLNSTIIGHAFYLLAEGLATGGIGIEQASQIFYYALAYHLTPYAQFIDARLAAINAAERLYGEGSFQAQQTSAAFDAVGISDAPATPIPTPSALAAGHDATLFVTYNRNSGNYHLARRTVEDDQQGVGG
;
A
#
# COMPACT_ATOMS: atom_id res chain seq x y z
N ASN A 1 23.39 -31.03 36.32
CA ASN A 1 23.88 -30.50 35.04
C ASN A 1 23.61 -29.00 35.03
N SER A 2 24.58 -28.21 34.55
CA SER A 2 24.42 -26.76 34.44
C SER A 2 23.30 -26.44 33.45
N GLU A 3 22.42 -25.52 33.83
CA GLU A 3 21.32 -25.05 32.98
C GLU A 3 21.82 -24.23 31.79
N PHE A 4 22.92 -23.51 31.96
CA PHE A 4 23.57 -22.73 30.92
C PHE A 4 24.96 -23.30 30.66
N THR A 5 25.29 -23.50 29.39
CA THR A 5 26.63 -23.96 28.95
C THR A 5 27.22 -22.93 28.01
N PRO A 6 28.44 -22.40 28.29
CA PRO A 6 29.08 -21.47 27.39
C PRO A 6 29.47 -22.17 26.09
N HIS A 7 29.24 -21.53 24.95
CA HIS A 7 29.62 -22.07 23.64
C HIS A 7 30.50 -21.12 22.82
N THR A 8 30.46 -19.81 23.10
CA THR A 8 31.32 -18.81 22.47
C THR A 8 31.88 -17.85 23.52
N ILE A 9 33.17 -17.55 23.43
CA ILE A 9 33.86 -16.56 24.25
C ILE A 9 34.67 -15.67 23.31
N ASP A 10 34.25 -14.41 23.17
CA ASP A 10 34.92 -13.44 22.31
C ASP A 10 35.43 -12.26 23.14
N THR A 11 36.46 -11.57 22.63
CA THR A 11 36.96 -10.31 23.23
C THR A 11 36.92 -9.22 22.17
N ASP A 12 36.31 -8.08 22.50
CA ASP A 12 36.20 -6.96 21.56
C ASP A 12 37.48 -6.11 21.51
N PRO A 13 37.61 -5.19 20.53
CA PRO A 13 38.77 -4.31 20.42
C PRO A 13 38.98 -3.35 21.61
N LEU A 14 38.00 -3.20 22.50
CA LEU A 14 38.08 -2.40 23.71
C LEU A 14 38.49 -3.23 24.94
N GLY A 15 38.79 -4.53 24.75
CA GLY A 15 39.21 -5.45 25.79
C GLY A 15 38.06 -6.01 26.64
N ARG A 16 36.80 -5.85 26.21
CA ARG A 16 35.63 -6.44 26.89
C ARG A 16 35.44 -7.88 26.45
N HIS A 17 34.98 -8.74 27.36
CA HIS A 17 34.71 -10.14 27.04
C HIS A 17 33.22 -10.38 26.85
N HIS A 18 32.85 -11.27 25.94
CA HIS A 18 31.47 -11.62 25.64
C HIS A 18 31.33 -13.14 25.68
N VAL A 19 30.58 -13.63 26.65
CA VAL A 19 30.35 -15.07 26.84
C VAL A 19 28.92 -15.40 26.46
N ARG A 20 28.75 -16.22 25.42
CA ARG A 20 27.44 -16.72 24.97
C ARG A 20 27.14 -18.07 25.60
N PHE A 21 25.97 -18.21 26.18
CA PHE A 21 25.48 -19.43 26.82
C PHE A 21 24.24 -19.95 26.11
N SER A 22 24.20 -21.25 25.84
CA SER A 22 22.97 -21.94 25.42
C SER A 22 22.27 -22.53 26.64
N GLN A 23 20.94 -22.37 26.74
CA GLN A 23 20.15 -23.01 27.78
C GLN A 23 19.96 -24.51 27.47
N ARG A 24 20.02 -25.36 28.50
CA ARG A 24 19.84 -26.82 28.38
C ARG A 24 18.95 -27.37 29.49
N TYR A 25 18.12 -28.36 29.14
CA TYR A 25 17.41 -29.20 30.11
C TYR A 25 17.88 -30.64 29.97
N ARG A 26 18.48 -31.20 31.03
CA ARG A 26 19.04 -32.57 31.04
C ARG A 26 19.95 -32.85 29.82
N ASN A 27 20.84 -31.91 29.50
CA ASN A 27 21.75 -31.90 28.35
C ASN A 27 21.08 -31.75 26.97
N ILE A 28 19.76 -31.60 26.88
CA ILE A 28 19.08 -31.28 25.62
C ILE A 28 19.07 -29.76 25.46
N PRO A 29 19.53 -29.21 24.32
CA PRO A 29 19.49 -27.77 24.07
C PRO A 29 18.04 -27.28 23.98
N ILE A 30 17.77 -26.11 24.56
CA ILE A 30 16.48 -25.42 24.43
C ILE A 30 16.62 -24.39 23.32
N TRP A 31 15.82 -24.51 22.26
CA TRP A 31 15.87 -23.62 21.11
C TRP A 31 14.66 -22.67 21.13
N PRO A 32 14.84 -21.36 20.84
CA PRO A 32 16.07 -20.62 20.53
C PRO A 32 16.68 -19.92 21.77
N SER A 33 16.74 -20.59 22.93
CA SER A 33 17.09 -19.94 24.21
C SER A 33 18.61 -19.79 24.42
N GLU A 34 19.08 -18.55 24.28
CA GLU A 34 20.47 -18.15 24.49
C GLU A 34 20.56 -16.85 25.31
N VAL A 35 21.60 -16.78 26.15
CA VAL A 35 21.91 -15.59 26.96
C VAL A 35 23.37 -15.20 26.79
N ASN A 36 23.64 -13.91 26.75
CA ASN A 36 24.96 -13.30 26.65
C ASN A 36 25.31 -12.57 27.94
N VAL A 37 26.52 -12.83 28.44
CA VAL A 37 27.13 -12.11 29.55
C VAL A 37 28.30 -11.29 28.99
N HIS A 38 28.19 -9.98 29.07
CA HIS A 38 29.25 -9.06 28.68
C HIS A 38 30.02 -8.65 29.94
N LEU A 39 31.34 -8.76 29.88
CA LEU A 39 32.27 -8.43 30.95
C LEU A 39 33.12 -7.21 30.56
N ASP A 40 33.36 -6.32 31.50
CA ASP A 40 34.34 -5.25 31.35
C ASP A 40 35.78 -5.81 31.27
N PRO A 41 36.80 -4.99 30.94
CA PRO A 41 38.19 -5.46 30.88
C PRO A 41 38.77 -5.97 32.20
N GLN A 42 38.09 -5.73 33.33
CA GLN A 42 38.47 -6.21 34.65
C GLN A 42 37.76 -7.53 35.03
N GLY A 43 36.84 -8.01 34.18
CA GLY A 43 36.09 -9.24 34.37
C GLY A 43 34.78 -9.08 35.15
N ASN A 44 34.32 -7.84 35.41
CA ASN A 44 33.02 -7.61 36.06
C ASN A 44 31.89 -7.68 35.03
N VAL A 45 30.72 -8.17 35.45
CA VAL A 45 29.52 -8.20 34.59
C VAL A 45 29.04 -6.78 34.31
N ASP A 46 29.03 -6.40 33.04
CA ASP A 46 28.55 -5.12 32.53
C ASP A 46 27.09 -5.23 32.04
N LEU A 47 26.77 -6.27 31.25
CA LEU A 47 25.44 -6.47 30.68
C LEU A 47 25.07 -7.95 30.62
N PHE A 48 23.80 -8.24 30.90
CA PHE A 48 23.15 -9.52 30.63
C PHE A 48 22.04 -9.31 29.59
N SER A 49 22.09 -10.05 28.48
CA SER A 49 21.11 -9.94 27.38
C SER A 49 20.73 -11.31 26.82
N GLY A 50 19.59 -11.41 26.12
CA GLY A 50 19.13 -12.65 25.48
C GLY A 50 17.78 -13.17 26.02
N ASN A 51 17.38 -14.34 25.54
CA ASN A 51 16.09 -14.95 25.82
C ASN A 51 16.28 -16.34 26.47
N TYR A 52 15.55 -16.60 27.56
CA TYR A 52 15.50 -17.90 28.21
C TYR A 52 14.09 -18.19 28.69
N ILE A 53 13.77 -19.48 28.86
CA ILE A 53 12.49 -19.90 29.46
C ILE A 53 12.71 -20.41 30.88
N PRO A 54 11.70 -20.39 31.77
CA PRO A 54 11.77 -21.09 33.05
C PRO A 54 12.12 -22.57 32.85
N THR A 55 13.04 -23.11 33.67
CA THR A 55 13.50 -24.49 33.55
C THR A 55 12.30 -25.47 33.58
N PRO A 56 12.12 -26.33 32.57
CA PRO A 56 11.05 -27.31 32.56
C PRO A 56 11.15 -28.26 33.78
N ARG A 57 10.03 -28.61 34.41
CA ARG A 57 10.05 -29.47 35.62
C ARG A 57 9.72 -30.94 35.34
N ALA A 58 8.96 -31.24 34.28
CA ALA A 58 8.43 -32.58 34.02
C ALA A 58 8.29 -32.88 32.51
N LEU A 59 9.35 -32.63 31.73
CA LEU A 59 9.34 -32.91 30.29
C LEU A 59 9.85 -34.32 29.96
N ILE A 60 9.20 -34.97 29.00
CA ILE A 60 9.72 -36.18 28.34
C ILE A 60 10.97 -35.78 27.54
N THR A 61 12.04 -36.55 27.70
CA THR A 61 13.36 -36.27 27.09
C THR A 61 13.82 -37.35 26.11
N THR A 62 12.99 -38.37 25.88
CA THR A 62 13.32 -39.49 25.00
C THR A 62 12.35 -39.47 23.81
N PRO A 63 12.85 -39.34 22.56
CA PRO A 63 12.01 -39.42 21.38
C PRO A 63 11.28 -40.77 21.28
N VAL A 64 10.00 -40.71 20.91
CA VAL A 64 9.19 -41.88 20.53
C VAL A 64 9.26 -42.10 19.01
N VAL A 65 9.28 -41.01 18.25
CA VAL A 65 9.53 -41.01 16.81
C VAL A 65 11.03 -41.14 16.58
N ASP A 66 11.44 -42.16 15.83
CA ASP A 66 12.84 -42.36 15.46
C ASP A 66 13.33 -41.30 14.45
N GLU A 67 14.64 -41.09 14.44
CA GLU A 67 15.31 -40.08 13.61
C GLU A 67 14.99 -40.22 12.12
N ARG A 68 15.03 -41.45 11.58
CA ARG A 68 14.76 -41.69 10.16
C ARG A 68 13.34 -41.29 9.80
N ARG A 69 12.36 -41.64 10.64
CA ARG A 69 10.96 -41.24 10.44
C ARG A 69 10.77 -39.73 10.56
N ALA A 70 11.50 -39.07 11.45
CA ALA A 70 11.47 -37.62 11.57
C ALA A 70 12.06 -36.93 10.33
N ILE A 71 13.19 -37.43 9.79
CA ILE A 71 13.80 -36.95 8.55
C ILE A 71 12.84 -37.11 7.36
N GLU A 72 12.22 -38.29 7.20
CA GLU A 72 11.23 -38.52 6.12
C GLU A 72 10.08 -37.50 6.18
N ARG A 73 9.57 -37.23 7.39
CA ARG A 73 8.49 -36.25 7.59
C ARG A 73 8.96 -34.82 7.34
N ALA A 74 10.17 -34.47 7.76
CA ALA A 74 10.76 -33.16 7.55
C ALA A 74 10.99 -32.87 6.06
N GLN A 75 11.47 -33.86 5.30
CA GLN A 75 11.62 -33.76 3.85
C GLN A 75 10.26 -33.61 3.15
N GLN A 76 9.27 -34.44 3.52
CA GLN A 76 7.90 -34.35 2.99
C GLN A 76 7.23 -32.99 3.27
N ALA A 77 7.58 -32.33 4.37
CA ALA A 77 7.04 -31.03 4.74
C ALA A 77 7.55 -29.89 3.85
N VAL A 78 8.64 -30.08 3.11
CA VAL A 78 9.31 -29.02 2.36
C VAL A 78 9.38 -29.30 0.85
N VAL A 79 9.68 -30.53 0.43
CA VAL A 79 9.71 -30.91 -0.99
C VAL A 79 9.09 -32.30 -1.19
N PRO A 80 8.02 -32.43 -2.00
CA PRO A 80 7.47 -33.75 -2.33
C PRO A 80 8.47 -34.58 -3.17
N ALA A 81 8.72 -35.82 -2.75
CA ALA A 81 9.32 -36.90 -3.55
C ALA A 81 10.84 -36.91 -3.83
N THR A 82 11.67 -36.13 -3.12
CA THR A 82 13.15 -36.22 -3.25
C THR A 82 13.84 -36.42 -1.90
N THR A 83 14.80 -37.34 -1.81
CA THR A 83 15.68 -37.49 -0.64
C THR A 83 16.69 -36.33 -0.62
N LEU A 84 16.59 -35.44 0.37
CA LEU A 84 17.47 -34.29 0.52
C LEU A 84 18.69 -34.62 1.40
N HIS A 85 19.83 -33.95 1.15
CA HIS A 85 21.01 -34.09 1.98
C HIS A 85 20.78 -33.40 3.34
N VAL A 86 20.74 -34.20 4.41
CA VAL A 86 20.60 -33.72 5.79
C VAL A 86 21.97 -33.30 6.31
N THR A 87 22.10 -32.02 6.67
CA THR A 87 23.33 -31.43 7.20
C THR A 87 23.35 -31.41 8.73
N GLU A 88 22.18 -31.34 9.37
CA GLU A 88 22.04 -31.49 10.82
C GLU A 88 20.81 -32.33 11.16
N SER A 89 20.93 -33.21 12.14
CA SER A 89 19.79 -33.85 12.80
C SER A 89 20.13 -34.02 14.28
N SER A 90 19.33 -33.39 15.15
CA SER A 90 19.56 -33.40 16.59
C SER A 90 18.25 -33.29 17.37
N VAL A 91 18.27 -33.70 18.64
CA VAL A 91 17.12 -33.52 19.54
C VAL A 91 17.24 -32.17 20.24
N ALA A 92 16.16 -31.41 20.26
CA ALA A 92 16.06 -30.12 20.95
C ALA A 92 14.73 -30.00 21.70
N LEU A 93 14.69 -29.12 22.70
CA LEU A 93 13.42 -28.61 23.23
C LEU A 93 13.01 -27.40 22.42
N PHE A 94 11.95 -27.53 21.64
CA PHE A 94 11.37 -26.45 20.85
C PHE A 94 10.46 -25.60 21.73
N ALA A 95 10.82 -24.32 21.91
CA ALA A 95 10.12 -23.40 22.79
C ALA A 95 10.02 -21.97 22.21
N PRO A 96 9.35 -21.76 21.06
CA PRO A 96 9.00 -20.40 20.63
C PRO A 96 7.82 -19.86 21.47
N ASP A 97 8.00 -18.70 22.09
CA ASP A 97 6.97 -17.87 22.72
C ASP A 97 5.95 -18.61 23.64
N ASP A 98 4.68 -18.17 23.68
CA ASP A 98 3.61 -18.47 24.66
C ASP A 98 3.17 -19.94 24.81
N HIS A 99 3.94 -20.90 24.31
CA HIS A 99 3.62 -22.32 24.37
C HIS A 99 4.57 -23.10 25.28
N PRO A 100 4.08 -24.14 25.98
CA PRO A 100 4.94 -25.05 26.72
C PRO A 100 6.00 -25.69 25.81
N PRO A 101 7.26 -25.83 26.26
CA PRO A 101 8.34 -26.44 25.49
C PRO A 101 7.98 -27.88 25.09
N ARG A 102 8.31 -28.29 23.86
CA ARG A 102 8.10 -29.65 23.36
C ARG A 102 9.40 -30.31 22.96
N LEU A 103 9.51 -31.61 23.19
CA LEU A 103 10.63 -32.40 22.67
C LEU A 103 10.48 -32.52 21.15
N ALA A 104 11.52 -32.15 20.40
CA ALA A 104 11.47 -32.13 18.94
C ALA A 104 12.79 -32.63 18.33
N TRP A 105 12.69 -33.19 17.13
CA TRP A 105 13.81 -33.31 16.20
C TRP A 105 14.01 -31.98 15.49
N LYS A 106 15.22 -31.41 15.62
CA LYS A 106 15.72 -30.27 14.87
C LYS A 106 16.50 -30.82 13.68
N ILE A 107 15.99 -30.60 12.47
CA ILE A 107 16.57 -31.17 11.25
C ILE A 107 16.91 -30.01 10.31
N VAL A 108 18.14 -30.00 9.80
CA VAL A 108 18.61 -29.06 8.77
C VAL A 108 18.96 -29.83 7.50
N PHE A 109 18.47 -29.37 6.35
CA PHE A 109 18.87 -29.91 5.05
C PHE A 109 19.01 -28.81 4.01
N GLU A 110 19.96 -29.00 3.09
CA GLU A 110 20.35 -28.03 2.06
C GLU A 110 20.04 -28.62 0.68
N PRO A 111 18.81 -28.44 0.14
CA PRO A 111 18.43 -29.04 -1.13
C PRO A 111 19.19 -28.44 -2.32
N THR A 112 19.63 -27.19 -2.21
CA THR A 112 20.42 -26.47 -3.23
C THR A 112 21.46 -25.58 -2.55
N LEU A 113 22.41 -25.04 -3.32
CA LEU A 113 23.37 -24.02 -2.82
C LEU A 113 22.68 -22.70 -2.40
N THR A 114 21.41 -22.52 -2.76
CA THR A 114 20.60 -21.32 -2.51
C THR A 114 19.42 -21.60 -1.58
N SER A 115 19.39 -22.74 -0.89
CA SER A 115 18.32 -23.10 0.03
C SER A 115 18.84 -23.95 1.19
N SER A 116 18.44 -23.60 2.41
CA SER A 116 18.73 -24.35 3.63
C SER A 116 17.47 -24.36 4.48
N TRP A 117 16.98 -25.52 4.90
CA TRP A 117 15.73 -25.63 5.64
C TRP A 117 15.98 -26.18 7.03
N LEU A 118 15.51 -25.47 8.04
CA LEU A 118 15.41 -25.90 9.43
C LEU A 118 13.97 -26.31 9.74
N VAL A 119 13.76 -27.57 10.09
CA VAL A 119 12.45 -28.15 10.39
C VAL A 119 12.44 -28.75 11.80
N PHE A 120 11.40 -28.46 12.56
CA PHE A 120 11.13 -29.07 13.85
C PHE A 120 9.99 -30.09 13.74
N ILE A 121 10.27 -31.33 14.09
CA ILE A 121 9.28 -32.42 14.15
C ILE A 121 9.06 -32.81 15.61
N ASP A 122 7.80 -32.84 16.05
CA ASP A 122 7.44 -33.31 17.40
C ASP A 122 7.96 -34.74 17.60
N ALA A 123 8.82 -34.92 18.60
CA ALA A 123 9.51 -36.17 18.83
C ALA A 123 8.60 -37.26 19.42
N LEU A 124 7.36 -36.92 19.81
CA LEU A 124 6.40 -37.87 20.40
C LEU A 124 5.39 -38.37 19.37
N ASN A 125 4.89 -37.51 18.49
CA ASN A 125 3.82 -37.85 17.54
C ASN A 125 4.18 -37.65 16.05
N GLY A 126 5.29 -36.98 15.76
CA GLY A 126 5.77 -36.74 14.40
C GLY A 126 5.03 -35.61 13.66
N ALA A 127 4.29 -34.75 14.36
CA ALA A 127 3.73 -33.54 13.78
C ALA A 127 4.84 -32.55 13.40
N VAL A 128 4.63 -31.80 12.32
CA VAL A 128 5.52 -30.69 11.96
C VAL A 128 5.21 -29.53 12.90
N LEU A 129 6.17 -29.12 13.72
CA LEU A 129 6.04 -28.02 14.67
C LEU A 129 6.39 -26.67 14.02
N LYS A 130 7.42 -26.64 13.15
CA LYS A 130 7.86 -25.42 12.45
C LYS A 130 8.75 -25.78 11.25
N THR A 131 8.69 -24.97 10.21
CA THR A 131 9.64 -24.95 9.08
C THR A 131 10.20 -23.53 8.93
N ILE A 132 11.51 -23.42 8.68
CA ILE A 132 12.24 -22.16 8.49
C ILE A 132 13.20 -22.37 7.32
N ASN A 133 13.14 -21.55 6.28
CA ASN A 133 14.24 -21.49 5.31
C ASN A 133 15.31 -20.51 5.87
N GLN A 134 16.53 -21.00 6.03
CA GLN A 134 17.69 -20.32 6.58
C GLN A 134 18.52 -19.58 5.51
N VAL A 135 18.25 -19.78 4.22
CA VAL A 135 18.77 -18.90 3.18
C VAL A 135 17.85 -17.69 3.08
N ASN A 136 18.42 -16.50 3.24
CA ASN A 136 17.71 -15.24 3.06
C ASN A 136 17.18 -15.18 1.63
N PHE A 137 15.86 -15.21 1.50
CA PHE A 137 15.20 -14.63 0.35
C PHE A 137 15.32 -13.12 0.50
N GLU A 138 15.76 -12.46 -0.56
CA GLU A 138 16.09 -11.04 -0.50
C GLU A 138 15.35 -10.28 -1.59
N SER A 139 15.02 -9.03 -1.27
CA SER A 139 14.73 -8.03 -2.28
C SER A 139 15.88 -8.02 -3.29
N SER A 140 15.57 -8.27 -4.55
CA SER A 140 16.52 -8.28 -5.64
C SER A 140 16.19 -7.16 -6.63
N VAL A 141 17.21 -6.51 -7.17
CA VAL A 141 17.06 -5.56 -8.26
C VAL A 141 17.23 -6.29 -9.59
N GLY A 142 16.38 -5.96 -10.55
CA GLY A 142 16.39 -6.48 -11.91
C GLY A 142 16.07 -5.39 -12.92
N SER A 143 15.80 -5.80 -14.14
CA SER A 143 15.28 -4.91 -15.18
C SER A 143 14.40 -5.68 -16.17
N GLY A 144 13.63 -4.97 -16.98
CA GLY A 144 12.81 -5.61 -18.01
C GLY A 144 12.39 -4.61 -19.08
N TYR A 145 12.11 -5.11 -20.27
CA TYR A 145 11.49 -4.29 -21.31
C TYR A 145 10.00 -4.15 -21.03
N ASP A 146 9.53 -2.91 -20.92
CA ASP A 146 8.13 -2.58 -20.73
C ASP A 146 7.33 -2.77 -22.03
N LEU A 147 6.01 -2.55 -21.97
CA LEU A 147 5.11 -2.74 -23.12
C LEU A 147 5.45 -1.85 -24.33
N VAL A 148 6.20 -0.77 -24.12
CA VAL A 148 6.63 0.19 -25.16
C VAL A 148 8.15 0.11 -25.42
N GLU A 149 8.75 -1.04 -25.10
CA GLU A 149 10.14 -1.40 -25.39
C GLU A 149 11.22 -0.54 -24.68
N HIS A 150 10.88 0.13 -23.57
CA HIS A 150 11.89 0.75 -22.71
C HIS A 150 12.38 -0.24 -21.66
N ASN A 151 13.69 -0.30 -21.44
CA ASN A 151 14.26 -1.09 -20.35
C ASN A 151 14.08 -0.35 -19.01
N ARG A 152 13.27 -0.90 -18.11
CA ARG A 152 12.93 -0.34 -16.80
C ARG A 152 13.68 -1.06 -15.68
N PRO A 153 14.19 -0.34 -14.67
CA PRO A 153 14.67 -0.97 -13.44
C PRO A 153 13.48 -1.53 -12.66
N LEU A 154 13.67 -2.68 -12.02
CA LEU A 154 12.63 -3.37 -11.25
C LEU A 154 13.17 -3.78 -9.88
N ASN A 155 12.31 -3.72 -8.86
CA ASN A 155 12.52 -4.45 -7.62
C ASN A 155 11.69 -5.73 -7.66
N THR A 156 12.28 -6.82 -7.19
CA THR A 156 11.75 -8.17 -7.33
C THR A 156 12.04 -8.97 -6.07
N TRP A 157 11.39 -10.12 -5.93
CA TRP A 157 11.68 -11.07 -4.87
C TRP A 157 12.29 -12.32 -5.46
N TYR A 158 13.46 -12.75 -4.96
CA TYR A 158 14.07 -14.00 -5.37
C TYR A 158 13.81 -15.10 -4.33
N ASP A 159 13.15 -16.18 -4.74
CA ASP A 159 12.81 -17.32 -3.86
C ASP A 159 13.87 -18.44 -3.87
N GLY A 160 15.09 -18.15 -4.34
CA GLY A 160 16.15 -19.15 -4.52
C GLY A 160 16.06 -19.92 -5.84
N THR A 161 14.97 -19.78 -6.61
CA THR A 161 14.77 -20.40 -7.94
C THR A 161 14.32 -19.39 -8.98
N ASN A 162 13.28 -18.61 -8.69
CA ASN A 162 12.66 -17.64 -9.58
C ASN A 162 12.66 -16.24 -8.96
N TYR A 163 12.62 -15.24 -9.85
CA TYR A 163 12.35 -13.84 -9.54
C TYR A 163 10.87 -13.58 -9.73
N TRP A 164 10.24 -12.96 -8.74
CA TRP A 164 8.82 -12.60 -8.75
C TRP A 164 8.68 -11.09 -8.80
N LEU A 165 7.67 -10.57 -9.53
CA LEU A 165 7.30 -9.15 -9.49
C LEU A 165 6.59 -8.81 -8.17
N ILE A 166 7.37 -8.90 -7.10
CA ILE A 166 7.01 -8.54 -5.73
C ILE A 166 8.06 -7.54 -5.25
N ASP A 167 7.67 -6.28 -5.07
CA ASP A 167 8.53 -5.22 -4.54
C ASP A 167 8.36 -5.12 -3.01
N THR A 168 9.40 -5.55 -2.29
CA THR A 168 9.49 -5.47 -0.82
C THR A 168 10.39 -4.30 -0.35
N SER A 169 10.86 -3.47 -1.28
CA SER A 169 11.77 -2.33 -0.98
C SER A 169 11.05 -1.12 -0.37
N LYS A 170 9.71 -1.13 -0.36
CA LYS A 170 8.89 -0.01 0.09
C LYS A 170 8.73 0.00 1.61
N PRO A 171 8.68 1.17 2.26
CA PRO A 171 8.44 1.30 3.71
C PRO A 171 7.16 0.63 4.22
N MET A 172 6.16 0.37 3.36
CA MET A 172 4.99 -0.42 3.75
C MET A 172 5.30 -1.88 4.09
N TYR A 173 6.44 -2.42 3.68
CA TYR A 173 6.72 -3.85 3.77
C TYR A 173 6.84 -4.34 5.21
N ASP A 174 6.00 -5.32 5.54
CA ASP A 174 6.09 -6.05 6.81
C ASP A 174 7.10 -7.19 6.65
N ALA A 175 8.24 -7.05 7.32
CA ALA A 175 9.33 -8.01 7.30
C ALA A 175 8.97 -9.41 7.86
N THR A 176 7.80 -9.57 8.50
CA THR A 176 7.28 -10.89 8.91
C THR A 176 6.59 -11.64 7.77
N SER A 177 6.47 -11.04 6.59
CA SER A 177 5.90 -11.65 5.39
C SER A 177 6.77 -12.79 4.87
N THR A 178 6.14 -13.73 4.15
CA THR A 178 6.83 -14.88 3.52
C THR A 178 6.45 -15.00 2.04
N PRO A 179 6.91 -14.08 1.17
CA PRO A 179 6.70 -14.18 -0.27
C PRO A 179 7.36 -15.45 -0.85
N PRO A 180 6.84 -16.00 -1.98
CA PRO A 180 5.81 -15.44 -2.87
C PRO A 180 4.37 -15.87 -2.55
N LEU A 181 4.09 -16.43 -1.36
CA LEU A 181 2.76 -16.91 -1.02
C LEU A 181 1.80 -15.74 -0.73
N LEU A 182 0.93 -15.38 -1.70
CA LEU A 182 0.00 -14.23 -1.61
C LEU A 182 -0.67 -14.03 -0.24
N PRO A 183 -1.25 -15.05 0.42
CA PRO A 183 -1.92 -14.86 1.72
C PRO A 183 -0.98 -14.44 2.86
N GLN A 184 0.34 -14.53 2.65
CA GLN A 184 1.39 -14.27 3.63
C GLN A 184 2.22 -13.01 3.28
N ILE A 185 1.86 -12.28 2.22
CA ILE A 185 2.55 -11.04 1.82
C ILE A 185 1.77 -9.84 2.35
N ARG A 186 2.44 -9.01 3.17
CA ARG A 186 1.88 -7.78 3.75
C ARG A 186 2.74 -6.57 3.37
N GLY A 187 2.12 -5.55 2.81
CA GLY A 187 2.77 -4.28 2.48
C GLY A 187 3.80 -4.34 1.35
N ALA A 188 3.55 -5.12 0.29
CA ALA A 188 4.42 -5.13 -0.90
C ALA A 188 3.65 -4.66 -2.15
N ILE A 189 4.38 -4.27 -3.20
CA ILE A 189 3.78 -4.15 -4.54
C ILE A 189 3.80 -5.54 -5.17
N ILE A 190 2.68 -6.01 -5.70
CA ILE A 190 2.54 -7.34 -6.26
C ILE A 190 1.88 -7.25 -7.64
N VAL A 191 2.56 -7.73 -8.68
CA VAL A 191 2.01 -7.75 -10.04
C VAL A 191 1.64 -9.17 -10.45
N SER A 192 0.36 -9.36 -10.73
CA SER A 192 -0.23 -10.60 -11.21
C SER A 192 -0.75 -10.46 -12.63
N ASP A 193 -0.87 -11.58 -13.31
CA ASP A 193 -1.33 -11.66 -14.69
C ASP A 193 -2.62 -12.45 -14.78
N ALA A 194 -3.62 -11.89 -15.48
CA ALA A 194 -4.90 -12.55 -15.74
C ALA A 194 -4.89 -13.41 -17.01
N ASN A 195 -3.79 -13.42 -17.78
CA ASN A 195 -3.60 -14.20 -19.00
C ASN A 195 -4.68 -13.96 -20.07
N ASN A 196 -5.10 -12.70 -20.23
CA ASN A 196 -6.17 -12.29 -21.14
C ASN A 196 -7.52 -12.98 -20.86
N LEU A 197 -7.76 -13.32 -19.59
CA LEU A 197 -9.01 -13.89 -19.12
C LEU A 197 -9.84 -12.88 -18.32
N PRO A 198 -11.17 -13.05 -18.26
CA PRO A 198 -11.98 -13.87 -19.16
C PRO A 198 -11.84 -13.43 -20.63
N ALA A 199 -11.96 -14.34 -21.61
CA ALA A 199 -11.83 -14.01 -23.03
C ALA A 199 -13.03 -13.18 -23.54
N SER A 200 -13.08 -11.91 -23.12
CA SER A 200 -14.14 -10.94 -23.36
C SER A 200 -13.56 -9.54 -23.24
N ASN A 201 -14.07 -8.60 -24.04
CA ASN A 201 -13.76 -7.18 -23.92
C ASN A 201 -14.70 -6.44 -22.94
N GLN A 202 -15.61 -7.16 -22.29
CA GLN A 202 -16.53 -6.68 -21.25
C GLN A 202 -16.68 -7.76 -20.15
N PRO A 203 -15.58 -8.20 -19.52
CA PRO A 203 -15.65 -9.14 -18.40
C PRO A 203 -16.30 -8.47 -17.18
N ASN A 204 -16.95 -9.27 -16.34
CA ASN A 204 -17.61 -8.84 -15.10
C ASN A 204 -17.23 -9.71 -13.89
N THR A 205 -16.16 -10.51 -14.04
CA THR A 205 -15.62 -11.39 -13.01
C THR A 205 -14.10 -11.24 -13.00
N LEU A 206 -13.48 -11.45 -11.85
CA LEU A 206 -12.03 -11.56 -11.73
C LEU A 206 -11.63 -13.04 -11.94
N PRO A 207 -10.77 -13.36 -12.92
CA PRO A 207 -10.32 -14.72 -13.15
C PRO A 207 -9.28 -15.14 -12.10
N LEU A 208 -8.84 -16.40 -12.15
CA LEU A 208 -7.62 -16.79 -11.46
C LEU A 208 -6.43 -16.06 -12.09
N THR A 209 -5.61 -15.44 -11.24
CA THR A 209 -4.40 -14.73 -11.63
C THR A 209 -3.18 -15.44 -11.04
N SER A 210 -2.02 -15.19 -11.64
CA SER A 210 -0.73 -15.69 -11.14
C SER A 210 0.25 -14.54 -11.00
N ILE A 211 0.98 -14.46 -9.88
CA ILE A 211 2.09 -13.51 -9.75
C ILE A 211 3.09 -13.78 -10.87
N VAL A 212 3.48 -12.72 -11.58
CA VAL A 212 4.44 -12.81 -12.67
C VAL A 212 5.83 -13.17 -12.14
N ASN A 213 6.47 -14.15 -12.77
CA ASN A 213 7.81 -14.59 -12.42
C ASN A 213 8.70 -14.80 -13.64
N SER A 214 10.00 -14.92 -13.38
CA SER A 214 11.01 -15.27 -14.36
C SER A 214 12.15 -16.05 -13.71
N THR A 215 12.89 -16.82 -14.51
CA THR A 215 14.14 -17.48 -14.07
C THR A 215 15.34 -16.53 -14.09
N LEU A 216 15.22 -15.34 -14.71
CA LEU A 216 16.27 -14.33 -14.77
C LEU A 216 15.71 -12.96 -14.36
N PRO A 217 16.47 -12.14 -13.60
CA PRO A 217 16.00 -10.85 -13.11
C PRO A 217 15.91 -9.79 -14.22
N THR A 218 16.44 -10.10 -15.41
CA THR A 218 16.56 -9.19 -16.56
C THR A 218 15.73 -9.59 -17.76
N LEU A 219 14.98 -10.71 -17.68
CA LEU A 219 14.22 -11.25 -18.81
C LEU A 219 12.78 -11.49 -18.38
N TRP A 220 11.86 -10.70 -18.91
CA TRP A 220 10.42 -10.79 -18.63
C TRP A 220 9.67 -10.89 -19.94
N ASN A 221 8.75 -11.84 -20.05
CA ASN A 221 7.97 -12.06 -21.28
C ASN A 221 6.70 -11.20 -21.35
N ASN A 222 6.44 -10.38 -20.32
CA ASN A 222 5.18 -9.72 -20.08
C ASN A 222 5.45 -8.21 -19.94
N GLY A 223 5.49 -7.50 -21.06
CA GLY A 223 5.75 -6.06 -21.09
C GLY A 223 4.77 -5.27 -20.22
N ASP A 224 3.49 -5.65 -20.21
CA ASP A 224 2.46 -5.05 -19.33
C ASP A 224 2.83 -5.14 -17.85
N ALA A 225 3.36 -6.29 -17.43
CA ALA A 225 3.71 -6.54 -16.04
C ALA A 225 4.94 -5.72 -15.61
N VAL A 226 5.92 -5.60 -16.50
CA VAL A 226 7.08 -4.71 -16.31
C VAL A 226 6.64 -3.27 -16.21
N SER A 227 5.76 -2.82 -17.12
CA SER A 227 5.17 -1.48 -17.09
C SER A 227 4.47 -1.19 -15.76
N ALA A 228 3.56 -2.09 -15.34
CA ALA A 228 2.82 -1.94 -14.09
C ALA A 228 3.76 -1.90 -12.88
N ALA A 229 4.71 -2.83 -12.78
CA ALA A 229 5.66 -2.89 -11.66
C ALA A 229 6.45 -1.58 -11.52
N TYR A 230 6.98 -1.07 -12.64
CA TYR A 230 7.71 0.19 -12.65
C TYR A 230 6.83 1.38 -12.28
N ASN A 231 5.70 1.57 -12.97
CA ASN A 231 4.84 2.73 -12.80
C ASN A 231 4.20 2.77 -11.40
N ILE A 232 3.76 1.62 -10.85
CA ILE A 232 3.22 1.56 -9.46
C ILE A 232 4.31 1.93 -8.45
N SER A 233 5.55 1.46 -8.65
CA SER A 233 6.68 1.85 -7.80
C SER A 233 6.91 3.36 -7.84
N GLN A 234 6.90 3.98 -9.03
CA GLN A 234 7.10 5.43 -9.16
C GLN A 234 5.98 6.21 -8.45
N THR A 235 4.72 5.80 -8.61
CA THR A 235 3.58 6.42 -7.94
C THR A 235 3.67 6.27 -6.42
N TYR A 236 3.99 5.08 -5.91
CA TYR A 236 4.18 4.89 -4.47
C TYR A 236 5.27 5.81 -3.93
N ASP A 237 6.42 5.86 -4.60
CA ASP A 237 7.54 6.67 -4.13
C ASP A 237 7.20 8.17 -4.14
N TYR A 238 6.28 8.62 -5.01
CA TYR A 238 5.84 10.02 -5.05
C TYR A 238 5.04 10.33 -3.80
N PHE A 239 4.00 9.54 -3.51
CA PHE A 239 3.18 9.75 -2.32
C PHE A 239 3.98 9.61 -1.01
N TYR A 240 4.91 8.66 -0.96
CA TYR A 240 5.79 8.52 0.20
C TYR A 240 6.70 9.74 0.38
N GLN A 241 7.41 10.17 -0.66
CA GLN A 241 8.37 11.25 -0.53
C GLN A 241 7.71 12.63 -0.38
N GLN A 242 6.67 12.90 -1.17
CA GLN A 242 5.99 14.19 -1.21
C GLN A 242 5.06 14.39 -0.02
N HIS A 243 4.33 13.34 0.37
CA HIS A 243 3.22 13.44 1.32
C HIS A 243 3.43 12.61 2.59
N GLN A 244 4.56 11.91 2.72
CA GLN A 244 4.90 11.06 3.88
C GLN A 244 3.88 9.95 4.13
N ILE A 245 3.24 9.45 3.06
CA ILE A 245 2.27 8.37 3.12
C ILE A 245 3.00 7.03 3.03
N THR A 246 2.94 6.24 4.11
CA THR A 246 3.61 4.93 4.15
C THR A 246 2.80 3.84 3.44
N THR A 247 1.48 3.96 3.31
CA THR A 247 0.60 2.97 2.67
C THR A 247 -0.40 3.65 1.75
N LEU A 248 -0.50 3.18 0.51
CA LEU A 248 -1.59 3.55 -0.41
C LEU A 248 -2.69 2.50 -0.25
N GLY A 249 -3.82 2.88 0.38
CA GLY A 249 -4.85 1.94 0.79
C GLY A 249 -4.82 1.65 2.31
N ALA A 250 -5.47 0.57 2.73
CA ALA A 250 -5.60 0.25 4.15
C ALA A 250 -4.23 -0.01 4.82
N PRO A 251 -4.06 0.23 6.14
CA PRO A 251 -2.83 -0.07 6.85
C PRO A 251 -2.37 -1.53 6.65
N ASN A 252 -1.08 -1.74 6.40
CA ASN A 252 -0.47 -3.04 6.09
C ASN A 252 -0.99 -3.75 4.83
N SER A 253 -1.80 -3.06 4.01
CA SER A 253 -2.27 -3.61 2.74
C SER A 253 -1.16 -3.62 1.70
N SER A 254 -1.11 -4.68 0.90
CA SER A 254 -0.25 -4.76 -0.28
C SER A 254 -0.92 -4.04 -1.46
N LEU A 255 -0.12 -3.37 -2.29
CA LEU A 255 -0.57 -2.81 -3.56
C LEU A 255 -0.58 -3.90 -4.62
N GLN A 256 -1.75 -4.37 -4.97
CA GLN A 256 -1.90 -5.44 -5.95
C GLN A 256 -2.25 -4.86 -7.33
N ALA A 257 -1.65 -5.42 -8.37
CA ALA A 257 -1.97 -5.12 -9.74
C ALA A 257 -2.28 -6.39 -10.52
N VAL A 258 -3.27 -6.30 -11.40
CA VAL A 258 -3.62 -7.35 -12.35
C VAL A 258 -3.49 -6.78 -13.76
N VAL A 259 -2.58 -7.35 -14.56
CA VAL A 259 -2.42 -6.98 -15.98
C VAL A 259 -3.08 -8.00 -16.90
N ARG A 260 -3.30 -7.59 -18.15
CA ARG A 260 -3.93 -8.41 -19.21
C ARG A 260 -5.30 -8.95 -18.78
N TYR A 261 -6.09 -8.10 -18.12
CA TYR A 261 -7.47 -8.41 -17.74
C TYR A 261 -8.40 -8.33 -18.94
N GLY A 262 -9.12 -9.41 -19.23
CA GLY A 262 -9.97 -9.47 -20.42
C GLY A 262 -9.19 -9.64 -21.73
N GLN A 263 -9.91 -9.59 -22.85
CA GLN A 263 -9.33 -9.58 -24.19
C GLN A 263 -9.88 -8.39 -24.98
N GLY A 264 -8.99 -7.48 -25.37
CA GLY A 264 -9.35 -6.17 -25.89
C GLY A 264 -10.15 -5.33 -24.89
N TYR A 265 -9.94 -5.51 -23.59
CA TYR A 265 -10.67 -4.74 -22.57
C TYR A 265 -10.17 -3.29 -22.55
N PRO A 266 -11.00 -2.30 -22.92
CA PRO A 266 -10.55 -0.95 -23.20
C PRO A 266 -10.62 -0.07 -21.94
N ASN A 267 -10.20 -0.58 -20.78
CA ASN A 267 -10.18 0.21 -19.55
C ASN A 267 -9.11 -0.24 -18.55
N ALA A 268 -8.79 0.66 -17.62
CA ALA A 268 -8.14 0.38 -16.35
C ALA A 268 -9.06 0.86 -15.21
N PHE A 269 -8.91 0.29 -14.02
CA PHE A 269 -9.69 0.72 -12.86
C PHE A 269 -9.07 0.28 -11.52
N TRP A 270 -9.24 1.10 -10.50
CA TRP A 270 -9.08 0.71 -9.10
C TRP A 270 -10.29 -0.06 -8.57
N GLN A 271 -10.07 -1.23 -7.94
CA GLN A 271 -11.08 -1.96 -7.18
C GLN A 271 -10.88 -1.75 -5.69
N GLU A 272 -11.71 -0.89 -5.11
CA GLU A 272 -11.64 -0.51 -3.70
C GLU A 272 -11.78 -1.71 -2.75
N ASP A 273 -12.76 -2.58 -2.97
CA ASP A 273 -13.03 -3.75 -2.12
C ASP A 273 -11.91 -4.80 -2.14
N LEU A 274 -11.16 -4.87 -3.23
CA LEU A 274 -10.07 -5.83 -3.43
C LEU A 274 -8.68 -5.22 -3.23
N ASN A 275 -8.60 -3.90 -3.01
CA ASN A 275 -7.37 -3.12 -2.89
C ASN A 275 -6.38 -3.44 -4.02
N MET A 276 -6.86 -3.41 -5.26
CA MET A 276 -6.05 -3.71 -6.44
C MET A 276 -6.38 -2.78 -7.61
N VAL A 277 -5.36 -2.52 -8.43
CA VAL A 277 -5.53 -1.91 -9.75
C VAL A 277 -5.59 -2.99 -10.82
N VAL A 278 -6.48 -2.82 -11.79
CA VAL A 278 -6.69 -3.77 -12.89
C VAL A 278 -6.48 -3.05 -14.21
N PHE A 279 -5.66 -3.65 -15.09
CA PHE A 279 -5.34 -3.12 -16.41
C PHE A 279 -5.81 -4.08 -17.50
N GLY A 280 -6.66 -3.57 -18.39
CA GLY A 280 -7.01 -4.24 -19.63
C GLY A 280 -5.87 -4.28 -20.65
N ASP A 281 -6.06 -5.07 -21.70
CA ASP A 281 -5.15 -5.23 -22.83
C ASP A 281 -5.62 -4.50 -24.10
N GLY A 282 -6.72 -3.73 -24.04
CA GLY A 282 -7.27 -3.02 -25.20
C GLY A 282 -6.44 -1.82 -25.65
N GLU A 283 -5.65 -1.24 -24.75
CA GLU A 283 -4.71 -0.13 -24.93
C GLU A 283 -3.55 -0.33 -23.94
N PRO A 284 -2.41 0.37 -24.08
CA PRO A 284 -1.24 0.20 -23.21
C PRO A 284 -1.42 0.86 -21.82
N PHE A 285 -2.52 0.59 -21.12
CA PHE A 285 -2.88 1.24 -19.85
C PHE A 285 -1.80 1.07 -18.77
N ALA A 286 -1.23 -0.12 -18.61
CA ALA A 286 -0.17 -0.37 -17.64
C ALA A 286 1.11 0.43 -17.94
N ALA A 287 1.35 0.81 -19.20
CA ALA A 287 2.52 1.56 -19.65
C ALA A 287 2.38 3.07 -19.49
N SER A 288 1.14 3.58 -19.47
CA SER A 288 0.86 5.01 -19.27
C SER A 288 1.00 5.36 -17.80
N LEU A 289 2.07 6.09 -17.45
CA LEU A 289 2.41 6.43 -16.05
C LEU A 289 1.28 7.20 -15.37
N ASP A 290 0.73 8.19 -16.06
CA ASP A 290 -0.40 8.99 -15.63
C ASP A 290 -1.68 8.16 -15.37
N ILE A 291 -2.01 7.18 -16.22
CA ILE A 291 -3.14 6.27 -15.97
C ILE A 291 -2.88 5.42 -14.73
N VAL A 292 -1.70 4.80 -14.62
CA VAL A 292 -1.35 4.02 -13.43
C VAL A 292 -1.43 4.87 -12.17
N ALA A 293 -0.92 6.10 -12.22
CA ALA A 293 -0.96 7.05 -11.12
C ALA A 293 -2.37 7.53 -10.78
N HIS A 294 -3.23 7.74 -11.79
CA HIS A 294 -4.65 8.05 -11.62
C HIS A 294 -5.36 6.93 -10.84
N GLU A 295 -5.22 5.68 -11.27
CA GLU A 295 -5.86 4.55 -10.57
C GLU A 295 -5.40 4.39 -9.12
N LEU A 296 -4.09 4.50 -8.87
CA LEU A 296 -3.54 4.44 -7.51
C LEU A 296 -3.97 5.63 -6.65
N SER A 297 -4.29 6.77 -7.25
CA SER A 297 -4.78 7.94 -6.53
C SER A 297 -6.20 7.72 -5.99
N HIS A 298 -7.04 6.89 -6.63
CA HIS A 298 -8.30 6.46 -6.04
C HIS A 298 -8.11 5.71 -4.71
N ALA A 299 -7.02 4.95 -4.55
CA ALA A 299 -6.69 4.30 -3.27
C ALA A 299 -6.38 5.33 -2.15
N VAL A 300 -5.81 6.47 -2.51
CA VAL A 300 -5.57 7.58 -1.57
C VAL A 300 -6.89 8.27 -1.23
N ILE A 301 -7.73 8.51 -2.23
CA ILE A 301 -9.03 9.16 -2.05
C ILE A 301 -9.97 8.31 -1.17
N SER A 302 -9.99 6.99 -1.36
CA SER A 302 -10.80 6.05 -0.57
C SER A 302 -10.37 5.94 0.89
N THR A 303 -9.11 6.22 1.20
CA THR A 303 -8.59 6.15 2.58
C THR A 303 -8.57 7.50 3.28
N THR A 304 -8.91 8.57 2.58
CA THR A 304 -8.96 9.94 3.09
C THR A 304 -10.39 10.48 3.07
N ALA A 305 -10.74 11.34 2.10
CA ALA A 305 -12.02 12.01 2.02
C ALA A 305 -13.20 11.09 1.71
N ARG A 306 -12.93 9.91 1.11
CA ARG A 306 -13.96 8.92 0.71
C ARG A 306 -15.05 9.56 -0.15
N LEU A 307 -14.63 10.38 -1.11
CA LEU A 307 -15.51 11.13 -2.00
C LEU A 307 -16.46 10.17 -2.73
N ILE A 308 -17.76 10.34 -2.52
CA ILE A 308 -18.81 9.58 -3.19
C ILE A 308 -18.68 9.80 -4.69
N TYR A 309 -18.65 8.70 -5.45
CA TYR A 309 -18.44 8.71 -6.89
C TYR A 309 -19.71 9.11 -7.68
N GLU A 310 -20.23 10.29 -7.38
CA GLU A 310 -21.44 10.83 -8.00
C GLU A 310 -21.40 12.37 -8.03
N ASN A 311 -21.91 12.98 -9.09
CA ASN A 311 -22.06 14.44 -9.25
C ASN A 311 -20.73 15.18 -8.94
N GLN A 312 -20.76 16.27 -8.14
CA GLN A 312 -19.55 17.04 -7.84
C GLN A 312 -18.55 16.29 -6.95
N SER A 313 -18.98 15.45 -6.01
CA SER A 313 -18.04 14.68 -5.20
C SER A 313 -17.31 13.64 -6.04
N GLY A 314 -18.00 13.04 -7.02
CA GLY A 314 -17.37 12.12 -7.97
C GLY A 314 -16.47 12.84 -8.96
N ALA A 315 -16.87 14.02 -9.42
CA ALA A 315 -16.00 14.87 -10.25
C ALA A 315 -14.75 15.35 -9.49
N LEU A 316 -14.84 15.59 -8.18
CA LEU A 316 -13.66 15.80 -7.33
C LEU A 316 -12.81 14.53 -7.26
N ASN A 317 -13.42 13.36 -7.05
CA ASN A 317 -12.70 12.08 -7.01
C ASN A 317 -11.82 11.91 -8.28
N GLU A 318 -12.42 12.07 -9.45
CA GLU A 318 -11.72 12.08 -10.74
C GLU A 318 -10.66 13.18 -10.86
N ALA A 319 -10.99 14.41 -10.45
CA ALA A 319 -10.06 15.53 -10.58
C ALA A 319 -8.82 15.35 -9.70
N PHE A 320 -8.97 14.86 -8.47
CA PHE A 320 -7.85 14.57 -7.58
C PHE A 320 -6.97 13.45 -8.15
N ALA A 321 -7.57 12.43 -8.76
CA ALA A 321 -6.82 11.37 -9.42
C ALA A 321 -5.97 11.88 -10.61
N ASP A 322 -6.55 12.72 -11.47
CA ASP A 322 -5.82 13.39 -12.56
C ASP A 322 -4.71 14.32 -12.03
N ILE A 323 -4.98 15.11 -11.00
CA ILE A 323 -4.03 16.04 -10.40
C ILE A 323 -2.79 15.33 -9.86
N PHE A 324 -2.98 14.22 -9.15
CA PHE A 324 -1.86 13.45 -8.64
C PHE A 324 -1.16 12.67 -9.74
N ALA A 325 -1.85 12.26 -10.80
CA ALA A 325 -1.21 11.66 -11.98
C ALA A 325 -0.19 12.61 -12.63
N GLU A 326 -0.57 13.87 -12.87
CA GLU A 326 0.34 14.89 -13.41
C GLU A 326 1.53 15.16 -12.46
N ALA A 327 1.28 15.19 -11.16
CA ALA A 327 2.33 15.40 -10.16
C ALA A 327 3.31 14.21 -10.08
N VAL A 328 2.81 12.98 -10.23
CA VAL A 328 3.65 11.78 -10.35
C VAL A 328 4.47 11.82 -11.63
N GLU A 329 3.88 12.20 -12.75
CA GLU A 329 4.59 12.33 -14.03
C GLU A 329 5.72 13.37 -13.93
N ALA A 330 5.42 14.55 -13.40
CA ALA A 330 6.39 15.63 -13.24
C ALA A 330 7.59 15.18 -12.40
N ARG A 331 7.31 14.51 -11.28
CA ARG A 331 8.33 14.00 -10.36
C ARG A 331 9.15 12.85 -10.96
N THR A 332 8.51 11.94 -11.69
CA THR A 332 9.17 10.76 -12.27
C THR A 332 10.05 11.14 -13.45
N THR A 333 9.60 12.08 -14.28
CA THR A 333 10.34 12.52 -15.47
C THR A 333 11.36 13.62 -15.16
N GLY A 334 11.21 14.32 -14.02
CA GLY A 334 11.99 15.50 -13.67
C GLY A 334 11.72 16.70 -14.59
N ARG A 335 10.52 16.76 -15.20
CA ARG A 335 10.10 17.79 -16.16
C ARG A 335 8.73 18.34 -15.75
N SER A 336 8.34 19.47 -16.33
CA SER A 336 6.92 19.86 -16.31
C SER A 336 6.10 18.77 -17.01
N PRO A 337 4.96 18.35 -16.43
CA PRO A 337 4.13 17.36 -17.07
C PRO A 337 3.40 18.01 -18.25
N ASP A 338 2.84 17.20 -19.14
CA ASP A 338 2.19 17.71 -20.35
C ASP A 338 0.75 18.20 -20.15
N TRP A 339 0.23 18.07 -18.92
CA TRP A 339 -1.11 18.49 -18.51
C TRP A 339 -2.23 17.74 -19.23
N ARG A 340 -1.94 16.52 -19.68
CA ARG A 340 -2.87 15.65 -20.41
C ARG A 340 -2.85 14.25 -19.82
N ILE A 341 -4.05 13.72 -19.62
CA ILE A 341 -4.23 12.37 -19.08
C ILE A 341 -4.37 11.37 -20.23
N GLY A 342 -3.64 10.27 -20.16
CA GLY A 342 -3.61 9.17 -21.12
C GLY A 342 -2.71 9.43 -22.32
N THR A 343 -1.61 10.17 -22.17
CA THR A 343 -0.69 10.45 -23.30
C THR A 343 0.09 9.23 -23.78
N GLY A 344 0.20 8.19 -22.93
CA GLY A 344 0.73 6.88 -23.30
C GLY A 344 -0.26 6.01 -24.08
N LEU A 345 -1.53 6.41 -24.24
CA LEU A 345 -2.56 5.68 -24.99
C LEU A 345 -2.66 6.16 -26.44
N SER A 346 -3.55 5.55 -27.25
CA SER A 346 -3.77 5.97 -28.64
C SER A 346 -4.20 7.43 -28.79
N ARG A 347 -4.86 8.00 -27.78
CA ARG A 347 -5.20 9.42 -27.68
C ARG A 347 -5.33 9.84 -26.22
N PRO A 348 -4.84 11.03 -25.84
CA PRO A 348 -5.14 11.61 -24.54
C PRO A 348 -6.65 11.71 -24.32
N ILE A 349 -7.08 11.39 -23.10
CA ILE A 349 -8.48 11.34 -22.68
C ILE A 349 -8.95 12.72 -22.22
N ARG A 350 -8.12 13.43 -21.44
CA ARG A 350 -8.42 14.74 -20.84
C ARG A 350 -7.21 15.68 -20.96
N ASN A 351 -7.48 16.99 -20.85
CA ASN A 351 -6.47 18.04 -20.93
C ASN A 351 -6.77 19.07 -19.83
N LEU A 352 -5.93 19.14 -18.80
CA LEU A 352 -6.08 20.04 -17.65
C LEU A 352 -5.68 21.48 -18.01
N GLN A 353 -4.75 21.66 -18.93
CA GLN A 353 -4.34 22.98 -19.42
C GLN A 353 -5.47 23.67 -20.22
N ALA A 354 -6.15 22.92 -21.08
CA ALA A 354 -7.17 23.48 -21.97
C ALA A 354 -8.33 22.49 -22.18
N PRO A 355 -9.18 22.24 -21.17
CA PRO A 355 -10.29 21.28 -21.29
C PRO A 355 -11.21 21.59 -22.47
N ALA A 356 -11.54 22.87 -22.65
CA ALA A 356 -12.43 23.33 -23.70
C ALA A 356 -11.85 23.17 -25.13
N SER A 357 -10.58 22.77 -25.29
CA SER A 357 -9.97 22.42 -26.58
C SER A 357 -10.15 20.95 -26.97
N THR A 358 -10.55 20.10 -26.01
CA THR A 358 -10.70 18.66 -26.20
C THR A 358 -12.17 18.30 -26.38
N LEU A 359 -12.49 17.61 -27.48
CA LEU A 359 -13.83 17.09 -27.72
C LEU A 359 -14.10 15.86 -26.84
N ILE A 360 -15.30 15.81 -26.27
CA ILE A 360 -15.81 14.62 -25.59
C ILE A 360 -16.08 13.57 -26.67
N SER A 361 -15.42 12.42 -26.57
CA SER A 361 -15.43 11.37 -27.60
C SER A 361 -16.84 11.00 -28.03
N GLY A 362 -17.09 11.02 -29.35
CA GLY A 362 -18.39 10.68 -29.92
C GLY A 362 -19.41 11.84 -29.90
N THR A 363 -19.01 13.04 -29.52
CA THR A 363 -19.91 14.20 -29.39
C THR A 363 -19.30 15.46 -30.02
N SER A 364 -20.14 16.51 -30.20
CA SER A 364 -19.69 17.84 -30.62
C SER A 364 -19.39 18.79 -29.46
N ARG A 365 -19.48 18.32 -28.21
CA ARG A 365 -19.24 19.11 -27.00
C ARG A 365 -17.79 18.95 -26.55
N THR A 366 -17.25 20.00 -25.94
CA THR A 366 -15.92 20.00 -25.33
C THR A 366 -16.00 19.81 -23.82
N TYR A 367 -14.89 19.43 -23.21
CA TYR A 367 -14.83 19.30 -21.76
C TYR A 367 -15.00 20.67 -21.06
N PRO A 368 -15.76 20.74 -19.95
CA PRO A 368 -15.92 21.96 -19.16
C PRO A 368 -14.59 22.47 -18.57
N ALA A 369 -14.25 23.74 -18.80
CA ALA A 369 -13.13 24.43 -18.15
C ALA A 369 -13.58 25.42 -17.06
N HIS A 370 -14.89 25.64 -16.92
CA HIS A 370 -15.47 26.67 -16.06
C HIS A 370 -16.89 26.25 -15.62
N MET A 371 -17.33 26.69 -14.44
CA MET A 371 -18.65 26.36 -13.87
C MET A 371 -19.85 26.74 -14.75
N SER A 372 -19.70 27.75 -15.60
CA SER A 372 -20.73 28.12 -16.59
C SER A 372 -20.99 27.03 -17.65
N SER A 373 -20.06 26.09 -17.79
CA SER A 373 -20.17 24.94 -18.69
C SER A 373 -20.38 23.63 -17.95
N TYR A 374 -20.68 23.69 -16.65
CA TYR A 374 -20.99 22.52 -15.83
C TYR A 374 -22.12 21.69 -16.45
N ILE A 375 -21.92 20.37 -16.50
CA ILE A 375 -22.87 19.42 -17.05
C ILE A 375 -23.75 18.94 -15.90
N ALA A 376 -25.00 19.40 -15.87
CA ALA A 376 -25.96 19.02 -14.84
C ALA A 376 -26.33 17.52 -14.93
N SER A 377 -26.75 16.94 -13.80
CA SER A 377 -27.09 15.52 -13.70
C SER A 377 -28.30 15.11 -14.55
N ASP A 378 -29.06 16.06 -15.09
CA ASP A 378 -30.18 15.87 -16.02
C ASP A 378 -29.83 16.21 -17.48
N ASP A 379 -28.58 16.61 -17.76
CA ASP A 379 -28.13 16.96 -19.11
C ASP A 379 -28.26 15.73 -20.07
N PRO A 380 -28.91 15.89 -21.24
CA PRO A 380 -29.08 14.80 -22.21
C PRO A 380 -27.77 14.18 -22.72
N LEU A 381 -26.65 14.91 -22.68
CA LEU A 381 -25.32 14.37 -23.03
C LEU A 381 -25.00 13.12 -22.21
N LEU A 382 -25.37 13.09 -20.93
CA LEU A 382 -25.05 11.98 -20.04
C LEU A 382 -25.71 10.66 -20.49
N ASN A 383 -26.77 10.71 -21.31
CA ASN A 383 -27.42 9.50 -21.81
C ASN A 383 -26.55 8.68 -22.79
N SER A 384 -25.46 9.26 -23.32
CA SER A 384 -24.50 8.51 -24.14
C SER A 384 -23.43 7.77 -23.32
N PHE A 385 -23.48 7.87 -21.98
CA PHE A 385 -22.50 7.25 -21.08
C PHE A 385 -23.13 6.16 -20.23
N PRO A 386 -22.43 5.03 -19.98
CA PRO A 386 -22.85 4.04 -19.00
C PRO A 386 -23.15 4.69 -17.65
N ALA A 387 -24.24 4.27 -17.00
CA ALA A 387 -24.72 4.83 -15.73
C ALA A 387 -24.83 6.37 -15.70
N ARG A 388 -25.01 7.00 -16.87
CA ARG A 388 -25.06 8.48 -17.03
C ARG A 388 -23.81 9.18 -16.49
N ASP A 389 -22.67 8.50 -16.58
CA ASP A 389 -21.38 8.95 -16.03
C ASP A 389 -21.47 9.36 -14.55
N HIS A 390 -22.37 8.73 -13.79
CA HIS A 390 -22.67 9.07 -12.39
C HIS A 390 -22.91 10.58 -12.17
N GLY A 391 -23.55 11.27 -13.11
CA GLY A 391 -23.74 12.72 -13.04
C GLY A 391 -22.59 13.52 -13.64
N GLY A 392 -21.83 12.94 -14.58
CA GLY A 392 -20.78 13.63 -15.33
C GLY A 392 -19.46 13.73 -14.57
N VAL A 393 -19.08 12.71 -13.79
CA VAL A 393 -17.88 12.74 -12.94
C VAL A 393 -16.60 12.93 -13.74
N HIS A 394 -16.42 12.19 -14.85
CA HIS A 394 -15.22 12.32 -15.69
C HIS A 394 -15.25 13.58 -16.56
N LEU A 395 -16.44 14.16 -16.78
CA LEU A 395 -16.61 15.35 -17.59
C LEU A 395 -16.38 16.62 -16.77
N ASN A 396 -17.04 16.74 -15.62
CA ASN A 396 -16.96 17.92 -14.76
C ASN A 396 -15.65 17.98 -13.95
N SER A 397 -14.89 16.88 -13.84
CA SER A 397 -13.58 16.85 -13.17
C SER A 397 -12.58 17.84 -13.76
N THR A 398 -12.68 18.10 -15.07
CA THR A 398 -11.76 19.01 -15.77
C THR A 398 -11.90 20.47 -15.31
N ILE A 399 -12.97 20.86 -14.63
CA ILE A 399 -13.11 22.20 -14.03
C ILE A 399 -12.11 22.35 -12.89
N ILE A 400 -12.04 21.37 -12.00
CA ILE A 400 -11.11 21.35 -10.86
C ILE A 400 -9.69 21.06 -11.32
N GLY A 401 -9.51 20.13 -12.27
CA GLY A 401 -8.22 19.89 -12.90
C GLY A 401 -7.64 21.15 -13.58
N HIS A 402 -8.49 21.97 -14.22
CA HIS A 402 -8.06 23.24 -14.79
C HIS A 402 -7.71 24.28 -13.73
N ALA A 403 -8.46 24.36 -12.62
CA ALA A 403 -8.09 25.20 -11.49
C ALA A 403 -6.71 24.82 -10.94
N PHE A 404 -6.41 23.52 -10.84
CA PHE A 404 -5.10 23.05 -10.43
C PHE A 404 -3.97 23.45 -11.40
N TYR A 405 -4.19 23.29 -12.71
CA TYR A 405 -3.26 23.78 -13.73
C TYR A 405 -2.97 25.28 -13.55
N LEU A 406 -4.01 26.10 -13.40
CA LEU A 406 -3.87 27.55 -13.23
C LEU A 406 -3.14 27.92 -11.93
N LEU A 407 -3.29 27.13 -10.86
CA LEU A 407 -2.54 27.30 -9.63
C LEU A 407 -1.05 26.99 -9.83
N ALA A 408 -0.75 25.86 -10.48
CA ALA A 408 0.62 25.39 -10.66
C ALA A 408 1.42 26.24 -11.67
N GLU A 409 0.91 26.41 -12.89
CA GLU A 409 1.57 27.15 -13.98
C GLU A 409 1.35 28.66 -13.89
N GLY A 410 0.24 29.06 -13.25
CA GLY A 410 -0.05 30.44 -12.93
C GLY A 410 -1.07 31.11 -13.83
N LEU A 411 -1.72 32.11 -13.25
CA LEU A 411 -2.42 33.17 -13.96
C LEU A 411 -1.43 34.27 -14.35
N ALA A 412 -1.91 35.40 -14.87
CA ALA A 412 -1.08 36.59 -15.08
C ALA A 412 -0.37 37.07 -13.79
N THR A 413 -0.84 36.65 -12.61
CA THR A 413 -0.30 36.93 -11.28
C THR A 413 0.81 35.97 -10.84
N GLY A 414 1.14 34.95 -11.64
CA GLY A 414 2.14 33.93 -11.35
C GLY A 414 1.55 32.60 -10.86
N GLY A 415 2.38 31.55 -10.84
CA GLY A 415 2.04 30.20 -10.37
C GLY A 415 2.93 29.77 -9.22
N ILE A 416 2.50 28.75 -8.47
CA ILE A 416 3.24 28.24 -7.30
C ILE A 416 4.07 26.99 -7.59
N GLY A 417 3.97 26.47 -8.82
CA GLY A 417 4.59 25.21 -9.22
C GLY A 417 3.79 23.99 -8.76
N ILE A 418 3.91 22.90 -9.51
CA ILE A 418 3.14 21.67 -9.29
C ILE A 418 3.41 21.03 -7.93
N GLU A 419 4.64 21.16 -7.41
CA GLU A 419 5.04 20.59 -6.12
C GLU A 419 4.26 21.22 -4.95
N GLN A 420 4.17 22.55 -4.92
CA GLN A 420 3.41 23.26 -3.88
C GLN A 420 1.90 23.09 -4.07
N ALA A 421 1.43 23.13 -5.32
CA ALA A 421 0.03 22.94 -5.65
C ALA A 421 -0.46 21.54 -5.22
N SER A 422 0.31 20.49 -5.50
CA SER A 422 -0.09 19.12 -5.15
C SER A 422 -0.07 18.87 -3.64
N GLN A 423 0.81 19.52 -2.88
CA GLN A 423 0.77 19.50 -1.40
C GLN A 423 -0.51 20.15 -0.86
N ILE A 424 -0.92 21.29 -1.41
CA ILE A 424 -2.16 21.97 -1.02
C ILE A 424 -3.37 21.07 -1.29
N PHE A 425 -3.45 20.49 -2.49
CA PHE A 425 -4.53 19.59 -2.86
C PHE A 425 -4.53 18.32 -2.00
N TYR A 426 -3.37 17.72 -1.73
CA TYR A 426 -3.31 16.58 -0.82
C TYR A 426 -3.78 16.92 0.59
N TYR A 427 -3.35 18.06 1.16
CA TYR A 427 -3.83 18.49 2.47
C TYR A 427 -5.35 18.74 2.49
N ALA A 428 -5.88 19.38 1.44
CA ALA A 428 -7.31 19.59 1.28
C ALA A 428 -8.07 18.25 1.29
N LEU A 429 -7.64 17.29 0.46
CA LEU A 429 -8.22 15.96 0.39
C LEU A 429 -8.13 15.20 1.71
N ALA A 430 -6.94 15.16 2.32
CA ALA A 430 -6.66 14.32 3.48
C ALA A 430 -7.31 14.80 4.77
N TYR A 431 -7.45 16.11 4.96
CA TYR A 431 -7.79 16.69 6.27
C TYR A 431 -9.06 17.54 6.30
N HIS A 432 -9.60 17.94 5.15
CA HIS A 432 -10.70 18.89 5.09
C HIS A 432 -11.92 18.39 4.31
N LEU A 433 -11.72 17.63 3.24
CA LEU A 433 -12.82 17.10 2.43
C LEU A 433 -13.51 15.91 3.11
N THR A 434 -14.79 15.78 2.78
CA THR A 434 -15.69 14.73 3.30
C THR A 434 -16.42 14.06 2.14
N PRO A 435 -17.10 12.91 2.35
CA PRO A 435 -17.64 12.12 1.24
C PRO A 435 -18.57 12.87 0.28
N TYR A 436 -19.31 13.87 0.74
CA TYR A 436 -20.25 14.66 -0.07
C TYR A 436 -19.72 16.04 -0.49
N ALA A 437 -18.40 16.25 -0.42
CA ALA A 437 -17.80 17.53 -0.78
C ALA A 437 -18.24 18.00 -2.17
N GLN A 438 -18.57 19.28 -2.26
CA GLN A 438 -18.87 20.00 -3.49
C GLN A 438 -17.64 20.82 -3.92
N PHE A 439 -17.67 21.36 -5.13
CA PHE A 439 -16.55 22.15 -5.67
C PHE A 439 -16.21 23.38 -4.81
N ILE A 440 -17.20 23.98 -4.16
CA ILE A 440 -16.97 25.06 -3.20
C ILE A 440 -16.22 24.58 -1.95
N ASP A 441 -16.48 23.35 -1.49
CA ASP A 441 -15.76 22.77 -0.36
C ASP A 441 -14.30 22.51 -0.73
N ALA A 442 -14.03 22.08 -1.97
CA ALA A 442 -12.68 21.93 -2.51
C ALA A 442 -11.90 23.26 -2.54
N ARG A 443 -12.55 24.36 -2.97
CA ARG A 443 -11.96 25.71 -2.89
C ARG A 443 -11.57 26.06 -1.46
N LEU A 444 -12.53 26.00 -0.54
CA LEU A 444 -12.33 26.40 0.85
C LEU A 444 -11.27 25.54 1.55
N ALA A 445 -11.30 24.23 1.30
CA ALA A 445 -10.31 23.28 1.80
C ALA A 445 -8.90 23.57 1.26
N ALA A 446 -8.76 23.87 -0.04
CA ALA A 446 -7.48 24.19 -0.65
C ALA A 446 -6.91 25.51 -0.14
N ILE A 447 -7.74 26.56 0.04
CA ILE A 447 -7.30 27.82 0.64
C ILE A 447 -6.83 27.58 2.09
N ASN A 448 -7.61 26.86 2.89
CA ASN A 448 -7.23 26.54 4.27
C ASN A 448 -5.94 25.73 4.34
N ALA A 449 -5.77 24.74 3.46
CA ALA A 449 -4.54 23.97 3.34
C ALA A 449 -3.34 24.86 2.99
N ALA A 450 -3.50 25.78 2.03
CA ALA A 450 -2.46 26.74 1.66
C ALA A 450 -2.08 27.65 2.83
N GLU A 451 -3.05 28.17 3.57
CA GLU A 451 -2.78 28.99 4.76
C GLU A 451 -2.09 28.20 5.87
N ARG A 452 -2.47 26.93 6.06
CA ARG A 452 -1.86 26.06 7.07
C ARG A 452 -0.41 25.73 6.74
N LEU A 453 -0.09 25.52 5.46
CA LEU A 453 1.24 25.14 4.98
C LEU A 453 2.17 26.35 4.83
N TYR A 454 1.65 27.49 4.38
CA TYR A 454 2.46 28.64 3.95
C TYR A 454 2.18 29.94 4.70
N GLY A 455 1.18 29.96 5.59
CA GLY A 455 0.77 31.12 6.38
C GLY A 455 -0.48 31.83 5.84
N GLU A 456 -1.24 32.43 6.76
CA GLU A 456 -2.44 33.21 6.46
C GLU A 456 -2.12 34.35 5.48
N GLY A 457 -2.94 34.49 4.42
CA GLY A 457 -2.75 35.51 3.39
C GLY A 457 -1.47 35.35 2.55
N SER A 458 -0.80 34.19 2.58
CA SER A 458 0.37 33.88 1.77
C SER A 458 0.10 33.99 0.26
N PHE A 459 1.16 34.13 -0.53
CA PHE A 459 1.07 34.12 -1.99
C PHE A 459 0.38 32.84 -2.49
N GLN A 460 0.66 31.69 -1.88
CA GLN A 460 0.03 30.41 -2.18
C GLN A 460 -1.48 30.46 -1.95
N ALA A 461 -1.94 30.91 -0.78
CA ALA A 461 -3.37 31.03 -0.50
C ALA A 461 -4.08 31.98 -1.48
N GLN A 462 -3.44 33.11 -1.82
CA GLN A 462 -3.97 34.06 -2.78
C GLN A 462 -4.07 33.47 -4.20
N GLN A 463 -3.03 32.76 -4.67
CA GLN A 463 -3.08 32.10 -5.98
C GLN A 463 -4.07 30.94 -6.00
N THR A 464 -4.24 30.21 -4.90
CA THR A 464 -5.28 29.17 -4.78
C THR A 464 -6.67 29.78 -4.94
N SER A 465 -6.99 30.86 -4.22
CA SER A 465 -8.24 31.59 -4.40
C SER A 465 -8.44 32.04 -5.85
N ALA A 466 -7.43 32.68 -6.44
CA ALA A 466 -7.51 33.22 -7.80
C ALA A 466 -7.73 32.12 -8.86
N ALA A 467 -7.11 30.94 -8.69
CA ALA A 467 -7.26 29.82 -9.62
C ALA A 467 -8.68 29.24 -9.59
N PHE A 468 -9.29 29.10 -8.40
CA PHE A 468 -10.71 28.69 -8.28
C PHE A 468 -11.67 29.77 -8.82
N ASP A 469 -11.37 31.06 -8.58
CA ASP A 469 -12.16 32.18 -9.13
C ASP A 469 -12.16 32.14 -10.66
N ALA A 470 -11.01 31.84 -11.28
CA ALA A 470 -10.84 31.77 -12.73
C ALA A 470 -11.67 30.68 -13.40
N VAL A 471 -12.07 29.63 -12.66
CA VAL A 471 -12.98 28.57 -13.15
C VAL A 471 -14.42 28.76 -12.67
N GLY A 472 -14.74 29.91 -12.07
CA GLY A 472 -16.09 30.28 -11.66
C GLY A 472 -16.55 29.65 -10.35
N ILE A 473 -15.61 29.14 -9.54
CA ILE A 473 -15.87 28.67 -8.18
C ILE A 473 -15.40 29.78 -7.25
N SER A 474 -16.29 30.73 -6.97
CA SER A 474 -16.04 31.84 -6.04
C SER A 474 -16.90 31.68 -4.80
N ASP A 475 -16.68 32.52 -3.79
CA ASP A 475 -17.42 32.52 -2.53
C ASP A 475 -18.90 32.89 -2.76
N ALA A 476 -19.68 31.93 -3.25
CA ALA A 476 -21.10 31.84 -2.98
C ALA A 476 -21.27 31.37 -1.52
N PRO A 477 -22.41 31.66 -0.85
CA PRO A 477 -22.66 31.12 0.47
C PRO A 477 -22.42 29.60 0.44
N ALA A 478 -21.66 29.09 1.42
CA ALA A 478 -21.40 27.66 1.57
C ALA A 478 -22.69 26.88 1.33
N THR A 479 -22.58 25.73 0.64
CA THR A 479 -23.71 24.83 0.42
C THR A 479 -24.45 24.70 1.75
N PRO A 480 -25.74 25.11 1.83
CA PRO A 480 -26.47 25.01 3.08
C PRO A 480 -26.34 23.58 3.58
N ILE A 481 -25.99 23.42 4.87
CA ILE A 481 -26.02 22.13 5.55
C ILE A 481 -27.30 21.42 5.09
N PRO A 482 -27.23 20.16 4.60
CA PRO A 482 -28.39 19.45 4.07
C PRO A 482 -29.57 19.70 4.99
N THR A 483 -30.70 20.16 4.42
CA THR A 483 -31.87 20.60 5.18
C THR A 483 -32.06 19.64 6.33
N PRO A 484 -31.80 20.07 7.59
CA PRO A 484 -31.97 19.20 8.73
C PRO A 484 -33.37 18.62 8.60
N SER A 485 -33.52 17.31 8.77
CA SER A 485 -34.83 16.73 9.02
C SER A 485 -35.55 17.66 10.01
N ALA A 486 -36.82 18.00 9.72
CA ALA A 486 -37.56 19.08 10.38
C ALA A 486 -37.08 19.30 11.81
N LEU A 487 -36.58 20.51 12.11
CA LEU A 487 -36.03 20.91 13.41
C LEU A 487 -36.74 20.13 14.52
N ALA A 488 -36.04 19.14 15.09
CA ALA A 488 -36.48 18.59 16.36
C ALA A 488 -36.61 19.80 17.28
N ALA A 489 -37.78 20.00 17.88
CA ALA A 489 -38.07 21.13 18.76
C ALA A 489 -37.31 20.98 20.09
N GLY A 490 -35.99 20.85 20.03
CA GLY A 490 -35.08 20.53 21.12
C GLY A 490 -34.02 21.61 21.29
N HIS A 491 -33.72 21.90 22.56
CA HIS A 491 -32.78 22.91 23.02
C HIS A 491 -31.32 22.66 22.57
N ASP A 492 -30.51 23.73 22.59
CA ASP A 492 -29.12 23.81 22.13
C ASP A 492 -28.28 22.54 22.36
N ALA A 493 -27.47 22.17 21.36
CA ALA A 493 -26.56 21.04 21.44
C ALA A 493 -25.11 21.51 21.44
N THR A 494 -24.29 20.96 22.35
CA THR A 494 -22.84 21.16 22.35
C THR A 494 -22.16 19.94 21.76
N LEU A 495 -21.26 20.16 20.81
CA LEU A 495 -20.39 19.13 20.26
C LEU A 495 -19.07 19.15 21.04
N PHE A 496 -18.62 18.00 21.53
CA PHE A 496 -17.31 17.86 22.15
C PHE A 496 -16.58 16.64 21.64
N VAL A 497 -15.28 16.84 21.41
CA VAL A 497 -14.32 15.79 21.10
C VAL A 497 -13.61 15.43 22.39
N THR A 498 -13.69 14.16 22.79
CA THR A 498 -12.97 13.65 23.96
C THR A 498 -11.91 12.66 23.50
N TYR A 499 -10.71 12.73 24.07
CA TYR A 499 -9.62 11.81 23.78
C TYR A 499 -9.45 10.83 24.95
N ASN A 500 -9.67 9.54 24.69
CA ASN A 500 -9.46 8.49 25.67
C ASN A 500 -8.00 8.02 25.60
N ARG A 501 -7.20 8.43 26.60
CA ARG A 501 -5.77 8.10 26.66
C ARG A 501 -5.47 6.60 26.79
N ASN A 502 -6.42 5.79 27.27
CA ASN A 502 -6.22 4.35 27.48
C ASN A 502 -6.45 3.55 26.21
N SER A 503 -7.40 3.97 25.37
CA SER A 503 -7.68 3.32 24.08
C SER A 503 -7.01 4.02 22.90
N GLY A 504 -6.50 5.25 23.09
CA GLY A 504 -5.96 6.08 22.01
C GLY A 504 -7.04 6.64 21.08
N ASN A 505 -8.33 6.47 21.41
CA ASN A 505 -9.44 6.82 20.53
C ASN A 505 -10.00 8.22 20.84
N TYR A 506 -10.43 8.90 19.78
CA TYR A 506 -11.27 10.09 19.88
C TYR A 506 -12.74 9.69 19.85
N HIS A 507 -13.54 10.31 20.72
CA HIS A 507 -14.99 10.18 20.71
C HIS A 507 -15.60 11.55 20.43
N LEU A 508 -16.40 11.63 19.37
CA LEU A 508 -17.26 12.79 19.11
C LEU A 508 -18.59 12.53 19.78
N ALA A 509 -18.95 13.39 20.73
CA ALA A 509 -20.24 13.33 21.39
C ALA A 509 -20.98 14.65 21.17
N ARG A 510 -22.28 14.53 20.95
CA ARG A 510 -23.22 15.64 20.91
C ARG A 510 -24.07 15.52 22.17
N ARG A 511 -24.04 16.54 23.03
CA ARG A 511 -24.88 16.61 24.22
C ARG A 511 -26.00 17.60 23.99
N THR A 512 -27.21 17.19 24.35
CA THR A 512 -28.40 18.03 24.38
C THR A 512 -28.78 18.30 25.84
N VAL A 513 -29.48 19.39 26.11
CA VAL A 513 -29.83 19.85 27.48
C VAL A 513 -30.68 18.83 28.28
N GLU A 514 -31.30 17.84 27.64
CA GLU A 514 -32.10 16.81 28.31
C GLU A 514 -31.26 15.82 29.15
N ASP A 515 -29.96 15.66 28.87
CA ASP A 515 -29.07 14.80 29.66
C ASP A 515 -28.83 15.33 31.10
N ASP A 516 -29.17 16.60 31.38
CA ASP A 516 -29.07 17.19 32.72
C ASP A 516 -30.31 16.93 33.59
N GLN A 517 -31.42 16.45 33.00
CA GLN A 517 -32.69 16.19 33.71
C GLN A 517 -32.88 14.71 34.10
N GLN A 518 -32.08 13.80 33.55
CA GLN A 518 -32.05 12.40 34.00
C GLN A 518 -30.72 12.10 34.68
N GLY A 519 -30.68 12.31 35.99
CA GLY A 519 -29.66 11.70 36.83
C GLY A 519 -29.75 10.18 36.73
N VAL A 520 -28.79 9.56 36.05
CA VAL A 520 -28.46 8.13 36.08
C VAL A 520 -26.95 8.07 35.79
N GLY A 521 -26.03 7.62 36.65
CA GLY A 521 -26.11 6.57 37.66
C GLY A 521 -25.51 5.29 37.08
N GLY A 522 -24.17 5.10 37.19
CA GLY A 522 -23.47 3.86 36.83
C GLY A 522 -22.24 4.06 35.97
#